data_AF-A0A7W1G298-F1
#
_entry.id   AF-A0A7W1G298-F1
#
_cell.length_a   1.000
_cell.length_b   1.000
_cell.length_c   1.000
_cell.angle_alpha   90.00
_cell.angle_beta   90.00
_cell.angle_gamma   90.00
#
_symmetry.space_group_name_H-M   'P 1'
#
loop_
_entity.id
_entity.type
_entity.pdbx_description
1 polymer ?
#
loop_
_entity_poly.entity_id
_entity_poly.type
_entity_poly.pdbx_seq_one_letter_code
_entity_poly.pdbx_strand_id
1 'polypeptide(L)'
;MRHETSPSASIHPSIDGLTALIQSPKKRTAEEAAQLRALCLRKIRSYREDIYVKRYATTPEQEAARGRWQIVTQFANRETK
;
A
#
# COMPACT_ATOMS: atom_id res chain seq x y z
N MET A 1 -16.69 -19.25 -22.63
CA MET A 1 -16.80 -17.79 -22.42
C MET A 1 -15.40 -17.26 -22.18
N ARG A 2 -14.87 -16.43 -23.09
CA ARG A 2 -13.49 -15.93 -23.05
C ARG A 2 -13.47 -14.67 -22.16
N HIS A 3 -12.74 -14.72 -21.05
CA HIS A 3 -12.35 -13.51 -20.32
C HIS A 3 -10.96 -13.11 -20.80
N GLU A 4 -10.94 -12.15 -21.73
CA GLU A 4 -9.78 -11.31 -21.97
C GLU A 4 -9.57 -10.43 -20.73
N THR A 5 -8.50 -10.64 -19.99
CA THR A 5 -8.02 -9.66 -19.00
C THR A 5 -6.57 -9.32 -19.31
N SER A 6 -6.44 -8.30 -20.15
CA SER A 6 -5.34 -7.34 -20.31
C SER A 6 -3.98 -7.67 -19.69
N PRO A 7 -2.94 -7.92 -20.51
CA PRO A 7 -1.55 -7.88 -20.09
C PRO A 7 -1.08 -6.42 -19.97
N SER A 8 -1.36 -5.79 -18.83
CA SER A 8 -0.61 -4.62 -18.32
C SER A 8 -0.97 -4.43 -16.86
N ALA A 9 -0.52 -5.37 -16.03
CA ALA A 9 -0.32 -5.11 -14.63
C ALA A 9 0.82 -4.08 -14.52
N SER A 10 0.55 -2.81 -14.79
CA SER A 10 1.17 -1.76 -14.00
C SER A 10 0.81 -2.11 -12.56
N ILE A 11 1.69 -2.85 -11.87
CA ILE A 11 1.46 -3.38 -10.52
C ILE A 11 1.32 -2.15 -9.64
N HIS A 12 0.11 -1.60 -9.54
CA HIS A 12 -0.21 -0.59 -8.56
C HIS A 12 -0.27 -1.34 -7.25
N PRO A 13 0.77 -1.24 -6.39
CA PRO A 13 0.81 -2.07 -5.21
C PRO A 13 -0.43 -1.78 -4.36
N SER A 14 -1.10 -2.85 -3.93
CA SER A 14 -2.15 -2.77 -2.91
C SER A 14 -1.55 -2.24 -1.61
N ILE A 15 -2.39 -1.79 -0.68
CA ILE A 15 -1.93 -1.38 0.65
C ILE A 15 -1.13 -2.52 1.31
N ASP A 16 -1.61 -3.77 1.21
CA ASP A 16 -0.86 -4.95 1.68
C ASP A 16 0.52 -5.09 1.03
N GLY A 17 0.60 -4.87 -0.29
CA GLY A 17 1.87 -4.93 -1.02
C GLY A 17 2.83 -3.81 -0.62
N LEU A 18 2.31 -2.60 -0.42
CA LEU A 18 3.08 -1.46 0.08
C LEU A 18 3.58 -1.70 1.51
N THR A 19 2.73 -2.24 2.39
CA THR A 19 3.13 -2.60 3.76
C THR A 19 4.22 -3.66 3.76
N ALA A 20 4.06 -4.73 2.97
CA ALA A 20 5.07 -5.77 2.84
C ALA A 20 6.39 -5.23 2.31
N LEU A 21 6.35 -4.29 1.36
CA LEU A 21 7.53 -3.57 0.92
C LEU A 21 8.12 -2.80 2.11
N ILE A 22 7.38 -1.90 2.76
CA ILE A 22 7.90 -1.05 3.86
C ILE A 22 8.56 -1.89 4.97
N GLN A 23 7.93 -3.00 5.36
CA GLN A 23 8.43 -3.89 6.42
C GLN A 23 9.54 -4.84 5.97
N SER A 24 9.76 -4.98 4.65
CA SER A 24 10.83 -5.83 4.14
C SER A 24 12.20 -5.32 4.61
N PRO A 25 13.07 -6.19 5.16
CA PRO A 25 14.39 -5.81 5.68
C PRO A 25 15.41 -5.46 4.59
N LYS A 26 14.99 -5.32 3.33
CA LYS A 26 15.87 -4.96 2.21
C LYS A 26 16.45 -3.55 2.46
N LYS A 27 17.79 -3.44 2.39
CA LYS A 27 18.45 -2.13 2.30
C LYS A 27 17.99 -1.45 1.01
N ARG A 28 17.22 -0.38 1.15
CA ARG A 28 16.76 0.45 0.04
C ARG A 28 17.73 1.58 -0.18
N THR A 29 17.97 1.91 -1.43
CA THR A 29 18.62 3.18 -1.77
C THR A 29 17.70 4.34 -1.41
N ALA A 30 18.26 5.55 -1.26
CA ALA A 30 17.47 6.76 -1.04
C ALA A 30 16.43 6.98 -2.15
N GLU A 31 16.79 6.63 -3.38
CA GLU A 31 15.91 6.72 -4.54
C GLU A 31 14.76 5.70 -4.46
N GLU A 32 15.04 4.43 -4.15
CA GLU A 32 14.00 3.41 -3.95
C GLU A 32 13.04 3.80 -2.81
N ALA A 33 13.56 4.39 -1.73
CA ALA A 33 12.74 4.87 -0.62
C ALA A 33 11.84 6.05 -1.03
N ALA A 34 12.37 7.00 -1.80
CA ALA A 34 11.60 8.13 -2.34
C ALA A 34 10.51 7.66 -3.32
N GLN A 35 10.82 6.71 -4.20
CA GLN A 35 9.87 6.10 -5.12
C GLN A 35 8.75 5.37 -4.35
N LEU A 36 9.10 4.56 -3.35
CA LEU A 36 8.13 3.87 -2.51
C LEU A 36 7.24 4.86 -1.74
N ARG A 37 7.82 5.96 -1.23
CA ARG A 37 7.06 7.02 -0.54
C ARG A 37 6.07 7.69 -1.48
N ALA A 38 6.49 8.03 -2.71
CA ALA A 38 5.62 8.60 -3.73
C ALA A 38 4.47 7.64 -4.11
N LEU A 39 4.74 6.34 -4.21
CA LEU A 39 3.71 5.32 -4.43
C LEU A 39 2.72 5.24 -3.28
N CYS A 40 3.20 5.26 -2.03
CA CYS A 40 2.35 5.28 -0.83
C CYS A 40 1.45 6.53 -0.81
N LEU A 41 2.03 7.71 -1.02
CA LEU A 41 1.29 8.98 -1.09
C LEU A 41 0.22 8.97 -2.18
N ARG A 42 0.56 8.49 -3.37
CA ARG A 42 -0.40 8.37 -4.47
C ARG A 42 -1.54 7.42 -4.11
N LYS A 43 -1.23 6.30 -3.45
CA LYS A 43 -2.24 5.29 -3.07
C LYS A 43 -3.19 5.80 -2.00
N ILE A 44 -2.68 6.41 -0.92
CA ILE A 44 -3.54 6.95 0.16
C ILE A 44 -4.38 8.16 -0.29
N ARG A 45 -3.95 8.88 -1.33
CA ARG A 45 -4.74 9.95 -1.96
C ARG A 45 -5.81 9.43 -2.92
N SER A 46 -5.50 8.35 -3.64
CA SER A 46 -6.41 7.76 -4.63
C SER A 46 -7.42 6.78 -4.04
N TYR A 47 -7.20 6.29 -2.83
CA TYR A 47 -8.01 5.27 -2.20
C TYR A 47 -8.32 5.68 -0.76
N ARG A 48 -9.52 5.37 -0.27
CA ARG A 48 -9.94 5.73 1.10
C ARG A 48 -9.74 4.54 2.03
N GLU A 49 -9.28 4.80 3.26
CA GLU A 49 -9.12 3.78 4.31
C GLU A 49 -10.40 2.97 4.51
N ASP A 50 -11.54 3.63 4.64
CA ASP A 50 -12.84 2.97 4.85
C ASP A 50 -13.18 1.96 3.75
N ILE A 51 -12.90 2.29 2.48
CA ILE A 51 -13.15 1.39 1.34
C ILE A 51 -12.15 0.22 1.37
N TYR A 52 -10.92 0.44 1.82
CA TYR A 52 -9.94 -0.63 2.01
C TYR A 52 -10.38 -1.60 3.11
N VAL A 53 -10.74 -1.07 4.29
CA VAL A 53 -11.10 -1.86 5.47
C VAL A 53 -12.39 -2.64 5.25
N LYS A 54 -13.38 -2.06 4.55
CA LYS A 54 -14.65 -2.74 4.22
C LYS A 54 -14.50 -3.99 3.33
N ARG A 55 -13.33 -4.22 2.73
CA ARG A 55 -13.06 -5.47 1.98
C ARG A 55 -12.90 -6.69 2.88
N TYR A 56 -12.62 -6.47 4.16
CA TYR A 56 -12.36 -7.53 5.11
C TYR A 56 -13.64 -7.88 5.86
N ALA A 57 -13.93 -9.18 5.93
CA ALA A 57 -15.20 -9.70 6.41
C ALA A 57 -15.32 -9.69 7.94
N THR A 58 -14.20 -9.90 8.64
CA THR A 58 -14.19 -10.01 10.10
C THR A 58 -13.52 -8.82 10.77
N THR A 59 -13.97 -8.48 11.99
CA THR A 59 -13.37 -7.44 12.83
C THR A 59 -11.84 -7.55 12.98
N PRO A 60 -11.24 -8.72 13.30
CA PRO A 60 -9.79 -8.82 13.42
C PRO A 60 -9.06 -8.54 12.10
N GLU A 61 -9.61 -8.94 10.96
CA GLU A 61 -9.04 -8.62 9.65
C GLU A 61 -9.15 -7.12 9.32
N GLN A 62 -10.24 -6.48 9.74
CA GLN A 62 -10.42 -5.03 9.61
C GLN A 62 -9.43 -4.25 10.46
N GLU A 63 -9.16 -4.68 11.69
CA GLU A 63 -8.13 -4.10 12.55
C GLU A 63 -6.74 -4.27 11.95
N ALA A 64 -6.42 -5.46 11.44
CA ALA A 64 -5.17 -5.71 10.73
C ALA A 64 -5.02 -4.82 9.48
N ALA A 65 -6.10 -4.64 8.72
CA ALA A 65 -6.14 -3.76 7.55
C ALA A 65 -5.91 -2.29 7.94
N ARG A 66 -6.56 -1.80 9.00
CA ARG A 66 -6.29 -0.45 9.53
C ARG A 66 -4.83 -0.30 9.93
N GLY A 67 -4.23 -1.31 10.57
CA GLY A 67 -2.81 -1.33 10.90
C GLY A 67 -1.91 -1.21 9.66
N ARG A 68 -2.19 -1.98 8.60
CA ARG A 68 -1.47 -1.88 7.32
C ARG A 68 -1.59 -0.49 6.70
N TRP A 69 -2.80 0.07 6.70
CA TRP A 69 -3.07 1.41 6.22
C TRP A 69 -2.26 2.47 6.98
N GLN A 70 -2.23 2.37 8.30
CA GLN A 70 -1.45 3.27 9.16
C GLN A 70 0.04 3.18 8.86
N ILE A 71 0.60 1.97 8.67
CA ILE A 71 2.01 1.80 8.32
C ILE A 71 2.34 2.53 7.00
N VAL A 72 1.51 2.34 5.97
CA VAL A 72 1.69 2.99 4.66
C VAL A 72 1.57 4.51 4.79
N THR A 73 0.57 4.99 5.55
CA THR A 73 0.34 6.41 5.77
C THR A 73 1.48 7.06 6.55
N GLN A 74 1.98 6.40 7.60
CA GLN A 74 3.11 6.90 8.38
C GLN A 74 4.38 6.94 7.52
N PHE A 75 4.66 5.89 6.75
CA PHE A 75 5.81 5.87 5.83
C PHE A 75 5.71 6.98 4.78
N ALA A 76 4.53 7.18 4.20
CA ALA A 76 4.25 8.23 3.22
C ALA A 76 4.50 9.64 3.78
N ASN A 77 4.12 9.88 5.03
CA ASN A 77 4.19 11.18 5.69
C ASN A 77 5.47 11.41 6.50
N ARG A 78 6.32 10.40 6.68
CA ARG A 78 7.57 10.53 7.43
C ARG A 78 8.46 11.58 6.77
N GLU A 79 8.65 12.71 7.44
CA GLU A 79 9.56 13.75 6.97
C GLU A 79 10.98 13.19 6.91
N THR A 80 11.61 13.34 5.75
CA THR A 80 13.06 13.19 5.59
C THR A 80 13.68 14.46 6.20
N LYS A 81 13.89 14.44 7.52
CA LYS A 81 14.74 15.43 8.20
C LYS A 81 16.21 15.09 7.99
#